data_AF-A0A961BEU5-F1
#
_entry.id   AF-A0A961BEU5-F1
#
_cell.length_a   1.000
_cell.length_b   1.000
_cell.length_c   1.000
_cell.angle_alpha   90.00
_cell.angle_beta   90.00
_cell.angle_gamma   90.00
#
_symmetry.space_group_name_H-M   'P 1'
#
loop_
_entity.id
_entity.type
_entity.pdbx_description
1 polymer ?
#
loop_
_entity_poly.entity_id
_entity_poly.type
_entity_poly.pdbx_seq_one_letter_code
_entity_poly.pdbx_strand_id
1 'polypeptide(L)'
;MKSDQTPPSSKGFTLIEVTLAIAITAIALVGLMGLLPQGLKTLEAAGERAIEARIHQDILSEIMLTSWEKGKGGTPIDLLDGEIRRYDDQGIQLTDADNDKAIFTAKINILKKGSQLPVSVGGGASAGVNIPGDAVESANLRLVIVEIAAITDPSFDFGNPAFIKSIKTFRSLITKMGQDYTK
;
A
#
# COMPACT_ATOMS: atom_id res chain seq x y z
N MET A 1 61.58 7.27 48.99
CA MET A 1 60.58 6.22 48.71
C MET A 1 60.39 6.16 47.20
N LYS A 2 60.89 5.11 46.55
CA LYS A 2 60.87 4.96 45.09
C LYS A 2 59.88 3.83 44.80
N SER A 3 58.74 4.17 44.21
CA SER A 3 57.67 3.23 43.90
C SER A 3 58.12 2.33 42.75
N ASP A 4 58.17 1.04 43.04
CA ASP A 4 58.45 -0.02 42.07
C ASP A 4 57.23 -0.17 41.14
N GLN A 5 57.35 0.23 39.88
CA GLN A 5 56.33 -0.02 38.86
C GLN A 5 56.83 -1.13 37.95
N THR A 6 56.30 -2.34 38.13
CA THR A 6 56.54 -3.47 37.23
C THR A 6 55.82 -3.24 35.90
N PRO A 7 56.49 -3.44 34.76
CA PRO A 7 55.88 -3.28 33.45
C PRO A 7 54.77 -4.33 33.25
N PRO A 8 53.63 -3.99 32.65
CA PRO A 8 52.57 -4.94 32.40
C PRO A 8 53.06 -6.05 31.47
N SER A 9 52.82 -7.31 31.85
CA SER A 9 53.22 -8.46 31.03
C SER A 9 52.42 -8.46 29.72
N SER A 10 53.10 -8.30 28.59
CA SER A 10 52.52 -8.49 27.26
C SER A 10 52.23 -9.97 27.05
N LYS A 11 50.98 -10.39 27.23
CA LYS A 11 50.53 -11.76 26.92
C LYS A 11 50.25 -11.86 25.43
N GLY A 12 51.04 -12.65 24.71
CA GLY A 12 50.77 -13.02 23.33
C GLY A 12 49.68 -14.09 23.25
N PHE A 13 48.90 -14.08 22.17
CA PHE A 13 47.91 -15.12 21.90
C PHE A 13 48.56 -16.34 21.29
N THR A 14 48.09 -17.53 21.66
CA THR A 14 48.53 -18.79 21.06
C THR A 14 47.92 -18.98 19.68
N LEU A 15 48.59 -19.74 18.81
CA LEU A 15 48.09 -20.05 17.46
C LEU A 15 46.69 -20.68 17.48
N ILE A 16 46.42 -21.55 18.47
CA ILE A 16 45.13 -22.22 18.60
C ILE A 16 44.02 -21.24 19.00
N GLU A 17 44.29 -20.28 19.88
CA GLU A 17 43.32 -19.23 20.26
C GLU A 17 42.97 -18.34 19.08
N VAL A 18 43.97 -17.90 18.31
CA VAL A 18 43.74 -17.07 17.11
C VAL A 18 42.93 -17.85 16.06
N THR A 19 43.24 -19.13 15.87
CA THR A 19 42.51 -19.98 14.90
C THR A 19 41.06 -20.17 15.32
N LEU A 20 40.80 -20.41 16.62
CA LEU A 20 39.44 -20.54 17.15
C LEU A 20 38.67 -19.21 17.02
N ALA A 21 39.32 -18.08 17.31
CA ALA A 21 38.73 -16.76 17.16
C ALA A 21 38.34 -16.46 15.70
N ILE A 22 39.21 -16.80 14.74
CA ILE A 22 38.91 -16.64 13.31
C ILE A 22 37.76 -17.55 12.89
N ALA A 23 37.72 -18.81 13.35
CA ALA A 23 36.63 -19.74 13.01
C ALA A 23 35.26 -19.23 13.49
N ILE A 24 35.18 -18.76 14.74
CA ILE A 24 33.95 -18.19 15.29
C ILE A 24 33.56 -16.90 14.55
N THR A 25 34.53 -16.03 14.28
CA THR A 25 34.30 -14.78 13.55
C THR A 25 33.78 -15.03 12.14
N ALA A 26 34.34 -16.01 11.43
CA ALA A 26 33.90 -16.39 10.10
C ALA A 26 32.46 -16.90 10.09
N ILE A 27 32.09 -17.75 11.05
CA ILE A 27 30.71 -18.25 11.19
C ILE A 27 29.75 -17.08 11.46
N ALA A 28 30.10 -16.17 12.37
CA ALA A 28 29.29 -15.00 12.69
C ALA A 28 29.10 -14.07 11.48
N LEU A 29 30.16 -13.80 10.73
CA LEU A 29 30.10 -12.95 9.53
C LEU A 29 29.27 -13.59 8.42
N VAL A 30 29.40 -14.89 8.18
CA VAL A 30 28.57 -15.62 7.20
C VAL A 30 27.10 -15.58 7.61
N GLY A 31 26.81 -15.78 8.91
CA GLY A 31 25.46 -15.64 9.44
C GLY A 31 24.86 -14.25 9.20
N LEU A 32 25.65 -13.19 9.45
CA LEU A 32 25.22 -11.82 9.21
C LEU A 32 24.99 -11.53 7.71
N MET A 33 25.89 -11.99 6.84
CA MET A 33 25.74 -11.84 5.39
C MET A 33 24.50 -12.56 4.86
N GLY A 34 24.14 -13.70 5.46
CA GLY A 34 22.90 -14.43 5.13
C GLY A 34 21.62 -13.64 5.41
N LEU A 35 21.64 -12.66 6.31
CA LEU A 35 20.49 -11.83 6.65
C LEU A 35 20.32 -10.61 5.71
N LEU A 36 21.38 -10.19 5.01
CA LEU A 36 21.33 -9.01 4.13
C LEU A 36 20.25 -9.11 3.03
N PRO A 37 20.11 -10.22 2.30
CA PRO A 37 19.09 -10.33 1.26
C PRO A 37 17.67 -10.23 1.81
N GLN A 38 17.45 -10.75 3.02
CA GLN A 38 16.14 -10.67 3.68
C GLN A 38 15.84 -9.25 4.15
N GLY A 39 16.84 -8.53 4.66
CA GLY A 39 16.72 -7.11 4.98
C GLY A 39 16.33 -6.28 3.75
N LEU A 40 17.01 -6.50 2.61
CA LEU A 40 16.72 -5.78 1.36
C LEU A 40 15.31 -6.04 0.84
N LYS A 41 14.87 -7.30 0.78
CA LYS A 41 13.50 -7.65 0.38
C LYS A 41 12.44 -7.03 1.29
N THR A 42 12.74 -6.94 2.58
CA THR A 42 11.83 -6.31 3.55
C THR A 42 11.74 -4.80 3.31
N LEU A 43 12.87 -4.15 3.02
CA LEU A 43 12.91 -2.71 2.70
C LEU A 43 12.17 -2.41 1.38
N GLU A 44 12.39 -3.21 0.34
CA GLU A 44 11.69 -3.09 -0.95
C GLU A 44 10.18 -3.21 -0.75
N ALA A 45 9.73 -4.29 -0.09
CA ALA A 45 8.31 -4.51 0.18
C ALA A 45 7.71 -3.45 1.14
N ALA A 46 8.52 -2.81 1.99
CA ALA A 46 8.08 -1.68 2.81
C ALA A 46 7.92 -0.41 1.99
N GLY A 47 8.84 -0.16 1.05
CA GLY A 47 8.78 0.95 0.10
C GLY A 47 7.54 0.87 -0.78
N GLU A 48 7.28 -0.29 -1.40
CA GLU A 48 6.08 -0.54 -2.20
C GLU A 48 4.80 -0.25 -1.40
N ARG A 49 4.70 -0.79 -0.17
CA ARG A 49 3.54 -0.54 0.71
C ARG A 49 3.39 0.93 1.09
N ALA A 50 4.48 1.66 1.27
CA ALA A 50 4.43 3.08 1.57
C ALA A 50 3.89 3.89 0.38
N ILE A 51 4.28 3.53 -0.85
CA ILE A 51 3.76 4.12 -2.08
C ILE A 51 2.28 3.80 -2.24
N GLU A 52 1.88 2.52 -2.09
CA GLU A 52 0.47 2.11 -2.14
C GLU A 52 -0.40 2.86 -1.12
N ALA A 53 0.08 3.01 0.12
CA ALA A 53 -0.63 3.75 1.16
C ALA A 53 -0.76 5.24 0.83
N ARG A 54 0.28 5.85 0.25
CA ARG A 54 0.24 7.23 -0.21
C ARG A 54 -0.80 7.42 -1.32
N ILE A 55 -0.79 6.55 -2.34
CA ILE A 55 -1.76 6.56 -3.44
C ILE A 55 -3.19 6.43 -2.88
N HIS A 56 -3.39 5.50 -1.93
CA HIS A 56 -4.69 5.32 -1.30
C HIS A 56 -5.16 6.57 -0.55
N GLN A 57 -4.28 7.21 0.22
CA GLN A 57 -4.61 8.44 0.97
C GLN A 57 -4.94 9.61 0.05
N ASP A 58 -4.19 9.77 -1.05
CA ASP A 58 -4.41 10.80 -2.06
C ASP A 58 -5.80 10.65 -2.70
N ILE A 59 -6.10 9.45 -3.22
CA ILE A 59 -7.41 9.09 -3.79
C ILE A 59 -8.52 9.31 -2.77
N LEU A 60 -8.35 8.84 -1.54
CA LEU A 60 -9.38 8.98 -0.50
C LEU A 60 -9.65 10.45 -0.16
N SER A 61 -8.59 11.27 -0.06
CA SER A 61 -8.72 12.69 0.22
C SER A 61 -9.49 13.41 -0.88
N GLU A 62 -9.22 13.08 -2.15
CA GLU A 62 -9.94 13.68 -3.27
C GLU A 62 -11.43 13.28 -3.27
N ILE A 63 -11.71 12.00 -3.04
CA ILE A 63 -13.09 11.50 -2.96
C ILE A 63 -13.85 12.20 -1.83
N MET A 64 -13.21 12.42 -0.67
CA MET A 64 -13.82 13.14 0.46
C MET A 64 -14.09 14.62 0.16
N LEU A 65 -13.27 15.27 -0.68
CA LEU A 65 -13.46 16.66 -1.09
C LEU A 65 -14.45 16.80 -2.26
N THR A 66 -14.76 15.70 -2.95
CA THR A 66 -15.68 15.69 -4.09
C THR A 66 -17.12 15.86 -3.64
N SER A 67 -17.84 16.76 -4.31
CA SER A 67 -19.24 17.05 -3.98
C SER A 67 -20.16 15.85 -4.22
N TRP A 68 -21.06 15.62 -3.27
CA TRP A 68 -22.13 14.62 -3.33
C TRP A 68 -23.41 15.19 -3.96
N GLU A 69 -23.43 16.47 -4.30
CA GLU A 69 -24.59 17.14 -4.86
C GLU A 69 -24.88 16.67 -6.30
N LYS A 70 -26.16 16.44 -6.62
CA LYS A 70 -26.56 16.07 -7.97
C LYS A 70 -26.42 17.28 -8.91
N GLY A 71 -25.49 17.18 -9.85
CA GLY A 71 -25.43 18.05 -11.02
C GLY A 71 -26.39 17.58 -12.12
N LYS A 72 -26.39 18.28 -13.27
CA LYS A 72 -27.25 17.96 -14.42
C LYS A 72 -26.94 16.60 -15.11
N GLY A 73 -25.89 15.89 -14.68
CA GLY A 73 -25.46 14.60 -15.25
C GLY A 73 -25.19 13.48 -14.24
N GLY A 74 -25.53 13.66 -12.96
CA GLY A 74 -25.22 12.70 -11.88
C GLY A 74 -24.58 13.38 -10.67
N THR A 75 -24.13 12.59 -9.68
CA THR A 75 -23.27 13.14 -8.61
C THR A 75 -21.81 13.12 -9.09
N PRO A 76 -21.00 14.18 -8.92
CA PRO A 76 -19.60 14.22 -9.38
C PRO A 76 -18.76 13.04 -8.87
N ILE A 77 -19.05 12.56 -7.67
CA ILE A 77 -18.46 11.36 -7.10
C ILE A 77 -18.73 10.10 -7.93
N ASP A 78 -19.81 10.03 -8.70
CA ASP A 78 -20.11 8.89 -9.58
C ASP A 78 -19.22 8.86 -10.83
N LEU A 79 -18.65 10.01 -11.21
CA LEU A 79 -17.75 10.08 -12.36
C LEU A 79 -16.37 9.48 -12.02
N LEU A 80 -16.03 9.43 -10.73
CA LEU A 80 -14.82 8.78 -10.23
C LEU A 80 -14.96 7.25 -10.18
N ASP A 81 -16.17 6.71 -10.31
CA ASP A 81 -16.42 5.27 -10.33
C ASP A 81 -15.91 4.64 -11.64
N GLY A 82 -14.94 3.76 -11.54
CA GLY A 82 -14.27 3.11 -12.66
C GLY A 82 -13.07 3.89 -13.23
N GLU A 83 -12.73 5.04 -12.66
CA GLU A 83 -11.58 5.83 -13.11
C GLU A 83 -10.26 5.08 -12.86
N ILE A 84 -9.40 5.03 -13.88
CA ILE A 84 -8.07 4.44 -13.81
C ILE A 84 -7.04 5.57 -13.80
N ARG A 85 -6.19 5.56 -12.79
CA ARG A 85 -5.10 6.52 -12.61
C ARG A 85 -3.76 5.83 -12.58
N ARG A 86 -2.74 6.51 -13.08
CA ARG A 86 -1.38 6.00 -13.16
C ARG A 86 -0.45 6.84 -12.29
N TYR A 87 0.50 6.17 -11.66
CA TYR A 87 1.41 6.74 -10.67
C TYR A 87 2.85 6.28 -10.94
N ASP A 88 3.80 7.14 -10.58
CA ASP A 88 5.24 6.88 -10.65
C ASP A 88 5.77 6.08 -9.43
N ASP A 89 7.09 5.90 -9.35
CA ASP A 89 7.79 5.25 -8.22
C ASP A 89 7.74 6.05 -6.91
N GLN A 90 7.19 7.26 -6.93
CA GLN A 90 7.03 8.10 -5.75
C GLN A 90 5.56 8.20 -5.31
N GLY A 91 4.63 7.62 -6.05
CA GLY A 91 3.19 7.72 -5.81
C GLY A 91 2.63 9.08 -6.19
N ILE A 92 3.19 9.74 -7.21
CA ILE A 92 2.66 10.97 -7.82
C ILE A 92 1.85 10.59 -9.05
N GLN A 93 0.67 11.19 -9.20
CA GLN A 93 -0.20 10.95 -10.34
C GLN A 93 0.45 11.48 -11.63
N LEU A 94 0.52 10.63 -12.64
CA LEU A 94 1.04 10.95 -13.96
C LEU A 94 -0.09 11.50 -14.84
N THR A 95 0.27 12.46 -15.69
CA THR A 95 -0.62 12.95 -16.76
C THR A 95 -0.51 12.05 -17.99
N ASP A 96 -1.45 12.16 -18.93
CA ASP A 96 -1.53 11.26 -20.07
C ASP A 96 -0.27 11.21 -20.95
N ALA A 97 0.55 12.26 -20.91
CA ALA A 97 1.81 12.37 -21.63
C ALA A 97 2.95 11.52 -21.01
N ASP A 98 2.86 11.15 -19.74
CA ASP A 98 3.88 10.39 -19.02
C ASP A 98 3.43 8.96 -18.66
N ASN A 99 2.32 8.49 -19.24
CA ASN A 99 1.75 7.16 -18.96
C ASN A 99 2.75 6.01 -19.18
N ASP A 100 3.74 6.17 -20.06
CA ASP A 100 4.78 5.18 -20.32
C ASP A 100 5.78 5.00 -19.15
N LYS A 101 5.77 5.91 -18.18
CA LYS A 101 6.58 5.85 -16.95
C LYS A 101 5.80 5.31 -15.75
N ALA A 102 4.55 4.89 -15.96
CA ALA A 102 3.71 4.38 -14.89
C ALA A 102 4.27 3.08 -14.32
N ILE A 103 4.44 3.04 -13.01
CA ILE A 103 4.85 1.83 -12.28
C ILE A 103 3.66 1.28 -11.51
N PHE A 104 2.81 2.17 -11.00
CA PHE A 104 1.60 1.80 -10.29
C PHE A 104 0.37 2.27 -11.06
N THR A 105 -0.63 1.41 -11.16
CA THR A 105 -1.94 1.73 -11.71
C THR A 105 -2.98 1.51 -10.62
N ALA A 106 -3.81 2.52 -10.38
CA ALA A 106 -4.92 2.44 -9.43
C ALA A 106 -6.26 2.55 -10.15
N LYS A 107 -7.23 1.73 -9.76
CA LYS A 107 -8.62 1.83 -10.19
C LYS A 107 -9.51 2.14 -8.99
N ILE A 108 -10.35 3.14 -9.15
CA ILE A 108 -11.30 3.58 -8.13
C ILE A 108 -12.64 2.94 -8.45
N ASN A 109 -13.27 2.28 -7.47
CA ASN A 109 -14.64 1.80 -7.60
C ASN A 109 -15.45 2.31 -6.41
N ILE A 110 -16.55 3.01 -6.68
CA ILE A 110 -17.43 3.60 -5.68
C ILE A 110 -18.77 2.88 -5.73
N LEU A 111 -18.99 2.03 -4.75
CA LEU A 111 -20.11 1.11 -4.78
C LEU A 111 -21.40 1.79 -4.36
N LYS A 112 -22.42 1.62 -5.20
CA LYS A 112 -23.83 1.83 -4.87
C LYS A 112 -24.52 0.48 -4.71
N LYS A 113 -25.69 0.44 -4.08
CA LYS A 113 -26.51 -0.77 -4.08
C LYS A 113 -26.79 -1.22 -5.52
N GLY A 114 -26.52 -2.51 -5.77
CA GLY A 114 -26.65 -3.10 -7.10
C GLY A 114 -25.46 -2.88 -8.04
N SER A 115 -24.46 -2.07 -7.66
CA SER A 115 -23.19 -1.99 -8.41
C SER A 115 -22.44 -3.33 -8.31
N GLN A 116 -21.80 -3.73 -9.39
CA GLN A 116 -20.97 -4.93 -9.40
C GLN A 116 -19.68 -4.67 -8.63
N LEU A 117 -19.36 -5.55 -7.70
CA LEU A 117 -18.09 -5.53 -6.99
C LEU A 117 -16.96 -5.88 -7.98
N PRO A 118 -15.76 -5.31 -7.80
CA PRO A 118 -14.60 -5.72 -8.58
C PRO A 118 -14.33 -7.22 -8.46
N VAL A 119 -13.78 -7.82 -9.53
CA VAL A 119 -13.42 -9.25 -9.54
C VAL A 119 -12.37 -9.59 -8.47
N SER A 120 -11.52 -8.63 -8.10
CA SER A 120 -10.53 -8.77 -7.02
C SER A 120 -11.15 -9.04 -5.65
N VAL A 121 -12.42 -8.67 -5.44
CA VAL A 121 -13.16 -8.86 -4.18
C VAL A 121 -14.28 -9.88 -4.30
N GLY A 122 -14.33 -10.63 -5.40
CA GLY A 122 -15.28 -11.73 -5.62
C GLY A 122 -16.41 -11.45 -6.61
N GLY A 123 -16.44 -10.27 -7.27
CA GLY A 123 -17.28 -10.04 -8.46
C GLY A 123 -18.80 -10.04 -8.27
N GLY A 124 -19.29 -10.14 -7.03
CA GLY A 124 -20.72 -10.21 -6.71
C GLY A 124 -21.44 -8.86 -6.79
N ALA A 125 -22.76 -8.84 -6.63
CA ALA A 125 -23.52 -7.60 -6.49
C ALA A 125 -23.28 -6.98 -5.10
N SER A 126 -23.01 -5.68 -5.06
CA SER A 126 -22.93 -4.93 -3.80
C SER A 126 -24.32 -4.80 -3.17
N ALA A 127 -24.44 -5.24 -1.90
CA ALA A 127 -25.67 -5.10 -1.11
C ALA A 127 -25.91 -3.66 -0.61
N GLY A 128 -24.98 -2.73 -0.88
CA GLY A 128 -24.97 -1.39 -0.28
C GLY A 128 -24.39 -1.40 1.15
N VAL A 129 -24.29 -0.22 1.75
CA VAL A 129 -23.83 -0.05 3.14
C VAL A 129 -25.02 0.40 3.98
N ASN A 130 -25.30 -0.34 5.06
CA ASN A 130 -26.34 -0.01 6.02
C ASN A 130 -25.72 0.26 7.39
N ILE A 131 -26.24 1.25 8.11
CA ILE A 131 -25.92 1.45 9.52
C ILE A 131 -26.58 0.31 10.32
N PRO A 132 -25.88 -0.31 11.29
CA PRO A 132 -26.47 -1.35 12.13
C PRO A 132 -27.74 -0.84 12.83
N GLY A 133 -28.87 -1.53 12.60
CA GLY A 133 -30.17 -1.17 13.16
C GLY A 133 -31.09 -0.39 12.23
N ASP A 134 -30.63 -0.01 11.03
CA ASP A 134 -31.46 0.58 9.98
C ASP A 134 -31.74 -0.43 8.87
N ALA A 135 -33.00 -0.48 8.42
CA ALA A 135 -33.44 -1.33 7.31
C ALA A 135 -33.32 -0.61 5.95
N VAL A 136 -33.05 0.70 5.98
CA VAL A 136 -32.92 1.55 4.80
C VAL A 136 -31.44 1.75 4.45
N GLU A 137 -31.13 1.70 3.16
CA GLU A 137 -29.79 1.99 2.66
C GLU A 137 -29.39 3.41 3.00
N SER A 138 -28.20 3.56 3.55
CA SER A 138 -27.67 4.86 3.95
C SER A 138 -27.21 5.63 2.70
N ALA A 139 -28.07 6.50 2.17
CA ALA A 139 -27.75 7.34 0.99
C ALA A 139 -26.49 8.20 1.15
N ASN A 140 -26.09 8.45 2.40
CA ASN A 140 -24.93 9.24 2.80
C ASN A 140 -23.67 8.41 3.08
N LEU A 141 -23.74 7.07 3.00
CA LEU A 141 -22.58 6.18 3.16
C LEU A 141 -22.31 5.44 1.85
N ARG A 142 -21.04 5.41 1.45
CA ARG A 142 -20.60 4.62 0.29
C ARG A 142 -19.32 3.86 0.62
N LEU A 143 -19.20 2.68 0.03
CA LEU A 143 -17.97 1.89 0.10
C LEU A 143 -17.11 2.23 -1.10
N VAL A 144 -15.91 2.74 -0.84
CA VAL A 144 -14.87 2.95 -1.83
C VAL A 144 -13.94 1.75 -1.80
N ILE A 145 -13.72 1.18 -2.96
CA ILE A 145 -12.73 0.13 -3.19
C ILE A 145 -11.68 0.71 -4.13
N VAL A 146 -10.45 0.83 -3.63
CA VAL A 146 -9.30 1.23 -4.43
C VAL A 146 -8.48 -0.02 -4.72
N GLU A 147 -8.31 -0.34 -5.99
CA GLU A 147 -7.49 -1.43 -6.48
C GLU A 147 -6.17 -0.87 -6.99
N ILE A 148 -5.03 -1.27 -6.43
CA ILE A 148 -3.70 -0.82 -6.83
C ILE A 148 -2.92 -2.02 -7.36
N ALA A 149 -2.29 -1.85 -8.52
CA ALA A 149 -1.42 -2.86 -9.11
C ALA A 149 -0.09 -2.23 -9.53
N ALA A 150 1.02 -2.86 -9.15
CA ALA A 150 2.37 -2.48 -9.55
C ALA A 150 2.71 -3.08 -10.94
N ILE A 151 2.05 -2.58 -11.99
CA ILE A 151 2.16 -3.10 -13.35
C ILE A 151 2.38 -1.93 -14.32
N THR A 152 3.43 -2.06 -15.13
CA THR A 152 3.87 -1.08 -16.14
C THR A 152 3.14 -1.21 -17.48
N ASP A 153 2.35 -2.27 -17.69
CA ASP A 153 1.61 -2.49 -18.94
C ASP A 153 0.46 -1.46 -19.10
N PRO A 154 0.48 -0.62 -20.14
CA PRO A 154 -0.60 0.33 -20.41
C PRO A 154 -1.95 -0.32 -20.70
N SER A 155 -1.94 -1.59 -21.15
CA SER A 155 -3.13 -2.39 -21.47
C SER A 155 -3.63 -3.22 -20.28
N PHE A 156 -3.12 -2.94 -19.09
CA PHE A 156 -3.50 -3.67 -17.88
C PHE A 156 -5.01 -3.55 -17.61
N ASP A 157 -5.67 -4.71 -17.54
CA ASP A 157 -7.08 -4.81 -17.21
C ASP A 157 -7.29 -5.43 -15.82
N PHE A 158 -7.88 -4.65 -14.93
CA PHE A 158 -8.30 -5.07 -13.58
C PHE A 158 -9.37 -6.19 -13.60
N GLY A 159 -10.05 -6.39 -14.73
CA GLY A 159 -11.03 -7.46 -14.95
C GLY A 159 -10.43 -8.83 -15.23
N ASN A 160 -9.13 -8.92 -15.56
CA ASN A 160 -8.52 -10.18 -15.95
C ASN A 160 -8.17 -11.05 -14.71
N PRO A 161 -8.73 -12.27 -14.60
CA PRO A 161 -8.50 -13.14 -13.45
C PRO A 161 -7.04 -13.58 -13.26
N ALA A 162 -6.21 -13.50 -14.30
CA ALA A 162 -4.78 -13.81 -14.22
C ALA A 162 -4.01 -12.85 -13.29
N PHE A 163 -4.49 -11.61 -13.14
CA PHE A 163 -3.79 -10.55 -12.39
C PHE A 163 -4.38 -10.28 -11.01
N ILE A 164 -5.37 -11.06 -10.57
CA ILE A 164 -6.00 -10.87 -9.24
C ILE A 164 -4.96 -10.95 -8.11
N LYS A 165 -3.93 -11.79 -8.24
CA LYS A 165 -2.90 -11.95 -7.20
C LYS A 165 -1.98 -10.74 -7.04
N SER A 166 -1.81 -9.94 -8.09
CA SER A 166 -0.98 -8.72 -8.09
C SER A 166 -1.76 -7.47 -7.70
N ILE A 167 -3.09 -7.54 -7.66
CA ILE A 167 -3.94 -6.42 -7.24
C ILE A 167 -4.00 -6.38 -5.71
N LYS A 168 -3.64 -5.24 -5.13
CA LYS A 168 -3.90 -4.91 -3.74
C LYS A 168 -5.19 -4.12 -3.66
N THR A 169 -6.07 -4.50 -2.74
CA THR A 169 -7.37 -3.86 -2.60
C THR A 169 -7.49 -3.20 -1.24
N PHE A 170 -7.77 -1.90 -1.24
CA PHE A 170 -8.08 -1.12 -0.05
C PHE A 170 -9.58 -0.81 -0.03
N ARG A 171 -10.19 -0.98 1.14
CA ARG A 171 -11.63 -0.75 1.34
C ARG A 171 -11.80 0.34 2.39
N SER A 172 -12.47 1.41 2.02
CA SER A 172 -12.71 2.55 2.89
C SER A 172 -14.17 2.99 2.81
N LEU A 173 -14.78 3.24 3.95
CA LEU A 173 -16.13 3.80 4.03
C LEU A 173 -16.03 5.32 4.03
N ILE A 174 -16.77 5.96 3.13
CA ILE A 174 -16.90 7.41 3.09
C ILE A 174 -18.31 7.82 3.50
N THR A 175 -18.38 8.97 4.15
CA THR A 175 -19.63 9.57 4.62
C THR A 175 -19.75 10.98 4.06
N LYS A 176 -20.96 11.37 3.64
CA LYS A 176 -21.25 12.76 3.29
C LYS A 176 -21.10 13.62 4.55
N MET A 177 -20.08 14.48 4.59
CA MET A 177 -19.86 15.41 5.69
C MET A 177 -20.77 16.64 5.55
N GLY A 178 -21.39 17.09 6.64
CA GLY A 178 -22.13 18.36 6.69
C GLY A 178 -23.64 18.30 6.43
N GLN A 179 -24.27 17.12 6.41
CA GLN A 179 -25.72 17.06 6.61
C GLN A 179 -26.03 16.83 8.09
N ASP A 180 -26.80 17.76 8.66
CA ASP A 180 -27.43 17.57 9.95
C ASP A 180 -28.40 16.39 9.84
N TYR A 181 -28.24 15.37 10.69
CA TYR A 181 -29.16 14.23 10.75
C TYR A 181 -30.47 14.70 11.40
N THR A 182 -31.29 15.45 10.66
CA THR A 182 -32.66 15.71 11.11
C THR A 182 -33.46 14.44 10.86
N LYS A 183 -33.76 13.73 11.95
CA LYS A 183 -34.60 12.53 11.97
C LYS A 183 -35.98 12.77 11.39
#